data_AF-A0A9W6XK06-F1
#
_entry.id   AF-A0A9W6XK06-F1
#
_cell.length_a   1.000
_cell.length_b   1.000
_cell.length_c   1.000
_cell.angle_alpha   90.00
_cell.angle_beta   90.00
_cell.angle_gamma   90.00
#
_symmetry.space_group_name_H-M   'P 1'
#
loop_
_entity.id
_entity.type
_entity.pdbx_description
1 polymer ?
#
loop_
_entity_poly.entity_id
_entity_poly.type
_entity_poly.pdbx_seq_one_letter_code
_entity_poly.pdbx_strand_id
1 'polypeptide(L)'
;MSSDTPGEVECRALPNDKPVRHDLRHVYDGAQLYKSIRQYVPAELQSDTLYAAPSLEQEQNAKAIKKRRRERQKEDAETNIEDKTPSNQSDA
;
A
#
# COMPACT_ATOMS: atom_id res chain seq x y z
N MET A 1 5.66 24.17 1.83
CA MET A 1 4.94 23.02 2.40
C MET A 1 3.89 22.60 1.38
N SER A 2 4.31 21.87 0.36
CA SER A 2 3.43 21.44 -0.72
C SER A 2 3.30 19.92 -0.62
N SER A 3 2.39 19.46 0.22
CA SER A 3 2.02 18.05 0.28
C SER A 3 0.55 17.95 -0.06
N ASP A 4 0.26 17.77 -1.35
CA ASP A 4 -1.09 17.52 -1.89
C ASP A 4 -1.71 16.22 -1.36
N THR A 5 -0.95 15.39 -0.64
CA THR A 5 -1.42 14.14 -0.03
C THR A 5 -0.99 14.02 1.43
N PRO A 6 -1.87 14.31 2.42
CA PRO A 6 -1.54 14.11 3.83
C PRO A 6 -1.32 12.62 4.13
N GLY A 7 -0.26 12.32 4.91
CA GLY A 7 0.07 10.96 5.34
C GLY A 7 1.02 10.17 4.43
N GLU A 8 1.49 10.77 3.34
CA GLU A 8 2.55 10.21 2.49
C GLU A 8 3.89 10.90 2.83
N VAL A 9 4.93 10.13 3.10
CA VAL A 9 6.29 10.63 3.38
C VAL A 9 7.27 10.14 2.34
N GLU A 10 8.27 10.97 2.06
CA GLU A 10 9.37 10.62 1.17
C GLU A 10 10.64 10.44 2.03
N CYS A 11 11.15 9.22 2.08
CA CYS A 11 12.31 8.86 2.90
C CYS A 11 13.53 8.59 2.02
N ARG A 12 14.72 8.97 2.49
CA ARG A 12 16.01 8.59 1.88
C ARG A 12 16.83 7.84 2.91
N ALA A 13 17.47 6.74 2.52
CA ALA A 13 18.39 6.02 3.41
C ALA A 13 19.70 6.80 3.61
N LEU A 14 20.18 7.46 2.55
CA LEU A 14 21.35 8.33 2.55
C LEU A 14 21.05 9.67 1.85
N PRO A 15 21.84 10.73 2.08
CA PRO A 15 21.59 12.06 1.49
C PRO A 15 21.44 12.06 -0.04
N ASN A 16 22.18 11.17 -0.71
CA ASN A 16 22.24 11.05 -2.17
C ASN A 16 21.43 9.87 -2.73
N ASP A 17 20.74 9.09 -1.89
CA ASP A 17 19.95 7.96 -2.38
C ASP A 17 18.66 8.42 -3.05
N LYS A 18 18.17 7.58 -3.99
CA LYS A 18 16.86 7.77 -4.60
C LYS A 18 15.79 7.74 -3.50
N PRO A 19 14.88 8.73 -3.47
CA PRO A 19 13.84 8.78 -2.46
C PRO A 19 12.81 7.66 -2.63
N VAL A 20 12.41 7.06 -1.51
CA VAL A 20 11.37 6.04 -1.44
C VAL A 20 10.13 6.65 -0.81
N ARG A 21 8.98 6.49 -1.49
CA ARG A 21 7.68 6.94 -0.98
C ARG A 21 7.08 5.91 -0.05
N HIS A 22 6.67 6.34 1.14
CA HIS A 22 5.98 5.53 2.12
C HIS A 22 4.63 6.17 2.46
N ASP A 23 3.58 5.41 2.21
CA ASP A 23 2.22 5.77 2.62
C ASP A 23 2.01 5.28 4.06
N LEU A 24 1.97 6.23 5.00
CA LEU A 24 1.79 5.95 6.43
C LEU A 24 0.31 5.96 6.84
N ARG A 25 -0.62 6.16 5.89
CA ARG A 25 -2.04 6.12 6.21
C ARG A 25 -2.39 4.72 6.70
N HIS A 26 -2.88 4.65 7.94
CA HIS A 26 -3.40 3.40 8.47
C HIS A 26 -4.66 3.03 7.69
N VAL A 27 -4.55 2.02 6.83
CA VAL A 27 -5.68 1.54 6.05
C VAL A 27 -6.57 0.74 6.99
N TYR A 28 -7.72 1.32 7.34
CA TYR A 28 -8.79 0.58 7.98
C TYR A 28 -9.22 -0.57 7.06
N ASP A 29 -8.81 -1.80 7.40
CA ASP A 29 -9.22 -3.00 6.67
C ASP A 29 -10.39 -3.65 7.40
N GLY A 30 -11.61 -3.25 7.03
CA GLY A 30 -12.85 -3.80 7.59
C GLY A 30 -12.91 -5.34 7.50
N ALA A 31 -12.23 -5.96 6.53
CA ALA A 31 -12.15 -7.42 6.44
C ALA A 31 -11.25 -8.03 7.52
N GLN A 32 -10.18 -7.35 7.93
CA GLN A 32 -9.34 -7.80 9.04
C GLN A 32 -10.05 -7.64 10.38
N LEU A 33 -10.75 -6.52 10.59
CA LEU A 33 -11.54 -6.29 11.79
C LEU A 33 -12.63 -7.36 11.95
N TYR A 34 -13.37 -7.65 10.88
CA TYR A 34 -14.41 -8.68 10.88
C TYR A 34 -13.87 -10.10 11.17
N LYS A 35 -12.70 -10.44 10.62
CA LYS A 35 -12.12 -11.80 10.74
C LYS A 35 -11.38 -12.05 12.05
N SER A 36 -10.60 -11.08 12.52
CA SER A 36 -9.65 -11.29 13.62
C SER A 36 -10.09 -10.70 14.94
N ILE A 37 -10.79 -9.55 14.90
CA ILE A 37 -11.11 -8.81 16.12
C ILE A 37 -12.51 -9.18 16.62
N ARG A 38 -13.47 -9.42 15.72
CA ARG A 38 -14.88 -9.70 16.07
C ARG A 38 -15.08 -10.82 17.09
N GLN A 39 -14.22 -11.84 17.12
CA GLN A 39 -14.28 -12.92 18.10
C GLN A 39 -14.11 -12.43 19.55
N TYR A 40 -13.34 -11.36 19.74
CA TYR A 40 -13.03 -10.77 21.04
C TYR A 40 -13.94 -9.58 21.37
N VAL A 41 -14.88 -9.24 20.50
CA VAL A 41 -15.81 -8.12 20.70
C VAL A 41 -16.98 -8.58 21.56
N PRO A 42 -17.29 -7.87 22.67
CA PRO A 42 -18.45 -8.15 23.50
C PRO A 42 -19.75 -8.18 22.70
N ALA A 43 -20.70 -9.03 23.12
CA ALA A 43 -21.95 -9.25 22.39
C ALA A 43 -22.73 -7.95 22.10
N GLU A 44 -22.68 -6.99 23.03
CA GLU A 44 -23.32 -5.67 22.91
C GLU A 44 -22.77 -4.83 21.76
N LEU A 45 -21.50 -5.04 21.39
CA LEU A 45 -20.79 -4.28 20.36
C LEU A 45 -20.73 -5.02 19.02
N GLN A 46 -21.14 -6.29 18.96
CA GLN A 46 -21.08 -7.09 17.73
C GLN A 46 -22.08 -6.64 16.64
N SER A 47 -23.13 -5.91 17.03
CA SER A 47 -24.12 -5.33 16.13
C SER A 47 -23.72 -3.96 15.57
N ASP A 48 -22.65 -3.35 16.10
CA ASP A 48 -22.13 -2.08 15.59
C ASP A 48 -21.68 -2.26 14.12
N THR A 49 -22.03 -1.28 13.30
CA THR A 49 -21.59 -1.16 11.91
C THR A 49 -20.06 -1.21 11.77
N LEU A 50 -19.32 -0.81 12.81
CA LEU A 50 -17.87 -0.92 12.84
C LEU A 50 -17.40 -2.37 12.71
N TYR A 51 -18.01 -3.32 13.43
CA TYR A 51 -17.61 -4.74 13.44
C TYR A 51 -18.41 -5.63 12.47
N ALA A 52 -19.30 -5.01 11.68
CA ALA A 52 -20.08 -5.73 10.67
C ALA A 52 -19.19 -6.27 9.54
N ALA A 53 -19.71 -7.27 8.83
CA ALA A 53 -19.03 -7.77 7.64
C ALA A 53 -18.94 -6.65 6.58
N PRO A 54 -17.79 -6.48 5.90
CA PRO A 54 -17.70 -5.55 4.78
C PRO A 54 -18.69 -5.95 3.68
N SER A 55 -19.23 -4.96 2.96
CA SER A 55 -20.17 -5.20 1.87
C SER A 55 -19.49 -5.87 0.67
N LEU A 56 -20.28 -6.49 -0.20
CA LEU A 56 -19.77 -7.13 -1.42
C LEU A 56 -19.02 -6.13 -2.32
N GLU A 57 -19.54 -4.91 -2.45
CA GLU A 57 -18.92 -3.84 -3.23
C GLU A 57 -17.58 -3.41 -2.63
N GLN A 58 -17.51 -3.26 -1.30
CA GLN A 58 -16.26 -2.96 -0.59
C GLN A 58 -15.21 -4.04 -0.83
N GLU A 59 -15.60 -5.32 -0.80
CA GLU A 59 -14.68 -6.42 -1.06
C GLU A 59 -14.16 -6.40 -2.51
N GLN A 60 -15.03 -6.15 -3.49
CA GLN A 60 -14.65 -6.04 -4.90
C GLN A 60 -13.70 -4.87 -5.16
N ASN A 61 -14.00 -3.70 -4.59
CA ASN A 61 -13.14 -2.51 -4.68
C ASN A 61 -11.77 -2.75 -4.05
N ALA A 62 -11.72 -3.38 -2.87
CA ALA A 62 -10.46 -3.74 -2.23
C ALA A 62 -9.64 -4.72 -3.08
N LYS A 63 -10.29 -5.72 -3.70
CA LYS A 63 -9.62 -6.66 -4.64
C LYS A 63 -9.08 -5.92 -5.87
N ALA A 64 -9.85 -4.99 -6.45
CA ALA A 64 -9.43 -4.20 -7.61
C ALA A 64 -8.22 -3.30 -7.29
N ILE A 65 -8.21 -2.64 -6.14
CA ILE A 65 -7.07 -1.81 -5.68
C ILE A 65 -5.82 -2.68 -5.46
N LYS A 66 -5.97 -3.83 -4.77
CA LYS A 66 -4.86 -4.78 -4.57
C LYS A 66 -4.30 -5.30 -5.90
N LYS A 67 -5.15 -5.55 -6.89
CA LYS A 67 -4.73 -5.95 -8.24
C LYS A 67 -3.91 -4.85 -8.92
N ARG A 68 -4.41 -3.60 -8.94
CA ARG A 68 -3.68 -2.44 -9.51
C ARG A 68 -2.33 -2.20 -8.84
N ARG A 69 -2.25 -2.36 -7.51
CA ARG A 69 -0.98 -2.24 -6.78
C ARG A 69 0.03 -3.29 -7.21
N ARG A 70 -0.40 -4.54 -7.42
CA ARG A 70 0.47 -5.63 -7.90
C ARG A 70 0.97 -5.38 -9.32
N GLU A 71 0.12 -4.83 -10.18
CA GLU A 71 0.49 -4.47 -11.56
C GLU A 71 1.55 -3.37 -11.55
N ARG A 72 1.32 -2.26 -10.83
CA ARG A 72 2.32 -1.19 -10.67
C ARG A 72 3.64 -1.70 -10.09
N GLN A 73 3.59 -2.57 -9.08
CA GLN A 73 4.81 -3.15 -8.51
C GLN A 73 5.60 -4.01 -9.51
N LYS A 74 4.93 -4.64 -10.48
CA LYS A 74 5.60 -5.38 -11.55
C LYS A 74 6.25 -4.40 -12.53
N GLU A 75 5.54 -3.35 -12.94
CA GLU A 75 6.08 -2.29 -13.81
C GLU A 75 7.30 -1.59 -13.17
N ASP A 76 7.19 -1.24 -11.89
CA ASP A 76 8.28 -0.63 -11.11
C ASP A 76 9.48 -1.61 -10.97
N ALA A 77 9.23 -2.92 -10.87
CA ALA A 77 10.28 -3.92 -10.83
C ALA A 77 10.97 -4.10 -12.20
N GLU A 78 10.21 -4.04 -13.29
CA GLU A 78 10.73 -4.10 -14.66
C GLU A 78 11.61 -2.88 -14.98
N THR A 79 11.15 -1.68 -14.66
CA THR A 79 11.95 -0.44 -14.86
C THR A 79 13.21 -0.40 -14.00
N ASN A 80 13.22 -1.03 -12.83
CA ASN A 80 14.42 -1.14 -11.98
C ASN A 80 15.49 -2.08 -12.57
N ILE A 81 15.10 -2.99 -13.47
CA ILE A 81 16.04 -3.92 -14.13
C ILE A 81 16.77 -3.21 -15.28
N GLU A 82 16.09 -2.35 -16.05
CA GLU A 82 16.68 -1.64 -17.19
C GLU A 82 17.71 -0.57 -16.77
N ASP A 83 17.48 0.10 -15.63
CA ASP A 83 18.40 1.10 -15.05
C ASP A 83 19.73 0.49 -14.51
N LYS A 84 19.83 -0.84 -14.47
CA LYS A 84 20.99 -1.60 -13.97
C LYS A 84 21.90 -2.15 -15.07
N THR A 85 21.64 -1.86 -16.34
CA THR A 85 22.55 -2.20 -17.44
C THR A 85 23.79 -1.31 -17.36
N PRO A 86 24.99 -1.81 -17.01
CA PRO A 86 26.18 -0.98 -17.01
C PRO A 86 26.48 -0.57 -18.45
N SER A 87 26.41 0.73 -18.74
CA SER A 87 27.03 1.30 -19.93
C SER A 87 28.54 1.03 -19.84
N ASN A 88 29.00 -0.05 -20.46
CA ASN A 88 30.42 -0.24 -20.74
C ASN A 88 30.84 0.85 -21.74
N GLN A 89 31.29 1.99 -21.22
CA GLN A 89 32.06 2.96 -21.99
C GLN A 89 33.47 2.39 -22.16
N SER A 90 33.72 1.82 -23.33
CA SER A 90 35.07 1.57 -23.83
C SER A 90 35.57 2.84 -24.53
N ASP A 91 36.35 3.65 -23.80
CA ASP A 91 37.24 4.64 -24.43
C ASP A 91 38.57 3.94 -24.75
N ALA A 92 38.90 3.87 -26.04
CA ALA A 92 40.17 3.42 -26.58
C ALA A 92 40.73 4.51 -27.51
#